data_AF-A0A940TE97-F1
#
_entry.id   AF-A0A940TE97-F1
#
_cell.length_a   1.000
_cell.length_b   1.000
_cell.length_c   1.000
_cell.angle_alpha   90.00
_cell.angle_beta   90.00
_cell.angle_gamma   90.00
#
_symmetry.space_group_name_H-M   'P 1'
#
loop_
_entity.id
_entity.type
_entity.pdbx_description
1 polymer ?
#
loop_
_entity_poly.entity_id
_entity_poly.type
_entity_poly.pdbx_seq_one_letter_code
_entity_poly.pdbx_strand_id
1 'polypeptide(L)'
;MRMRKKKHLEERLEACSPVMLVMQNQNEHANDPLDDSLFFDSMKVFGNKNPLHLEVGSGKGSFILELARRNPDINYIAVEKTPNVLVTGAESLMESDIKNVRFCLGQAEYLEHLFRPHTVERLYLNFSCPFPKETYARHRLTHTRFLEIYKQIMKPGSEIHQKTDNQRLFEFSIEHFSKNGFAMKNVSLDLHNSGFEGNIMTEYEKRFTELGQPIYRLEAVVPE
;
A
#
# COMPACT_ATOMS: atom_id res chain seq x y z
N MET A 1 -9.97 -19.37 3.36
CA MET A 1 -10.46 -19.50 4.76
C MET A 1 -11.08 -18.17 5.15
N ARG A 2 -12.40 -18.10 5.43
CA ARG A 2 -13.05 -16.85 5.86
C ARG A 2 -12.55 -16.52 7.27
N MET A 3 -11.88 -15.38 7.44
CA MET A 3 -11.38 -14.99 8.77
C MET A 3 -12.55 -14.80 9.74
N ARG A 4 -12.41 -15.36 10.93
CA ARG A 4 -13.35 -15.12 12.04
C ARG A 4 -13.16 -13.68 12.54
N LYS A 5 -14.25 -12.93 12.72
CA LYS A 5 -14.20 -11.56 13.29
C LYS A 5 -13.44 -11.62 14.63
N LYS A 6 -12.46 -10.74 14.83
CA LYS A 6 -11.78 -10.65 16.13
C LYS A 6 -12.80 -10.22 17.19
N LYS A 7 -12.66 -10.71 18.43
CA LYS A 7 -13.49 -10.26 19.55
C LYS A 7 -13.27 -8.76 19.79
N HIS A 8 -14.33 -8.03 20.13
CA HIS A 8 -14.32 -6.60 20.46
C HIS A 8 -13.67 -5.71 19.38
N LEU A 9 -13.86 -6.04 18.09
CA LEU A 9 -13.19 -5.36 17.00
C LEU A 9 -13.48 -3.85 16.95
N GLU A 10 -14.72 -3.45 17.21
CA GLU A 10 -15.12 -2.03 17.20
C GLU A 10 -14.45 -1.24 18.32
N GLU A 11 -14.53 -1.72 19.57
CA GLU A 11 -13.85 -1.14 20.73
C GLU A 11 -12.33 -1.01 20.51
N ARG A 12 -11.71 -2.03 19.90
CA ARG A 12 -10.26 -2.02 19.60
C ARG A 12 -9.89 -1.00 18.52
N LEU A 13 -10.72 -0.86 17.49
CA LEU A 13 -10.50 0.15 16.45
C LEU A 13 -10.67 1.56 17.02
N GLU A 14 -11.66 1.75 17.90
CA GLU A 14 -11.88 3.03 18.60
C GLU A 14 -10.69 3.39 19.50
N ALA A 15 -10.16 2.42 20.25
CA ALA A 15 -8.94 2.60 21.05
C ALA A 15 -7.71 2.98 20.20
N CYS A 16 -7.67 2.56 18.93
CA CYS A 16 -6.61 2.91 17.98
C CYS A 16 -6.86 4.23 17.23
N SER A 17 -7.95 4.95 17.49
CA SER A 17 -8.29 6.20 16.79
C SER A 17 -7.15 7.23 16.66
N PRO A 18 -6.22 7.41 17.62
CA PRO A 18 -5.13 8.38 17.48
C PRO A 18 -4.14 8.10 16.33
N VAL A 19 -4.03 6.84 15.91
CA VAL A 19 -3.12 6.41 14.83
C VAL A 19 -3.87 6.06 13.53
N MET A 20 -5.17 6.28 13.52
CA MET A 20 -6.07 5.97 12.43
C MET A 20 -6.45 7.21 11.64
N LEU A 21 -6.54 7.05 10.33
CA LEU A 21 -7.20 7.97 9.42
C LEU A 21 -8.55 7.38 9.01
N VAL A 22 -9.55 8.25 8.96
CA VAL A 22 -10.87 7.91 8.44
C VAL A 22 -10.95 8.40 7.01
N MET A 23 -11.13 7.46 6.09
CA MET A 23 -11.46 7.78 4.70
C MET A 23 -12.96 8.08 4.65
N GLN A 24 -13.31 9.37 4.60
CA GLN A 24 -14.69 9.83 4.81
C GLN A 24 -15.60 9.56 3.60
N ASN A 25 -15.04 9.42 2.39
CA ASN A 25 -15.80 9.43 1.14
C ASN A 25 -15.82 8.08 0.42
N GLN A 26 -16.01 7.00 1.17
CA GLN A 26 -16.06 5.63 0.60
C GLN A 26 -17.36 5.32 -0.17
N ASN A 27 -18.37 6.21 -0.10
CA ASN A 27 -19.65 6.04 -0.78
C ASN A 27 -19.89 7.06 -1.89
N GLU A 28 -18.95 7.98 -2.10
CA GLU A 28 -19.04 8.99 -3.17
C GLU A 28 -18.51 8.40 -4.48
N HIS A 29 -19.13 8.78 -5.59
CA HIS A 29 -18.62 8.47 -6.92
C HIS A 29 -17.39 9.35 -7.22
N ALA A 30 -16.48 8.87 -8.08
CA ALA A 30 -15.28 9.61 -8.51
C ALA A 30 -15.54 11.04 -9.05
N ASN A 31 -16.79 11.35 -9.41
CA ASN A 31 -17.21 12.64 -9.96
C ASN A 31 -17.95 13.53 -8.94
N ASP A 32 -18.16 13.06 -7.72
CA ASP A 32 -18.81 13.87 -6.70
C ASP A 32 -17.85 14.99 -6.26
N PRO A 33 -18.32 16.24 -6.09
CA PRO A 33 -17.47 17.33 -5.67
C PRO A 33 -16.95 17.08 -4.26
N LEU A 34 -15.65 16.76 -4.16
CA LEU A 34 -14.97 16.58 -2.89
C LEU A 34 -14.78 17.95 -2.24
N ASP A 35 -15.22 18.10 -0.99
CA ASP A 35 -14.82 19.24 -0.17
C ASP A 35 -13.31 19.14 0.09
N ASP A 36 -12.61 20.23 -0.16
CA ASP A 36 -11.17 20.37 -0.01
C ASP A 36 -10.70 20.06 1.42
N SER A 37 -11.60 20.18 2.40
CA SER A 37 -11.39 19.81 3.81
C SER A 37 -11.29 18.30 4.07
N LEU A 38 -11.70 17.46 3.10
CA LEU A 38 -11.75 16.00 3.21
C LEU A 38 -10.43 15.34 2.78
N PHE A 39 -9.59 16.06 2.03
CA PHE A 39 -8.28 15.57 1.65
C PHE A 39 -7.33 15.44 2.85
N PHE A 40 -6.49 14.42 2.78
CA PHE A 40 -5.40 14.22 3.70
C PHE A 40 -4.41 15.41 3.66
N ASP A 41 -4.17 15.99 4.84
CA ASP A 41 -3.13 17.00 5.05
C ASP A 41 -1.97 16.40 5.85
N SER A 42 -0.88 16.09 5.14
CA SER A 42 0.35 15.53 5.72
C SER A 42 0.94 16.42 6.81
N MET A 43 0.93 17.75 6.61
CA MET A 43 1.46 18.71 7.59
C MET A 43 0.64 18.69 8.86
N LYS A 44 -0.69 18.63 8.76
CA LYS A 44 -1.59 18.58 9.91
C LYS A 44 -1.46 17.27 10.68
N VAL A 45 -1.21 16.16 10.00
CA VAL A 45 -1.18 14.82 10.61
C VAL A 45 0.19 14.48 11.21
N PHE A 46 1.28 14.83 10.53
CA PHE A 46 2.65 14.49 10.93
C PHE A 46 3.45 15.67 11.47
N GLY A 47 3.00 16.91 11.27
CA GLY A 47 3.66 18.12 11.76
C GLY A 47 4.92 18.51 10.98
N ASN A 48 5.15 17.94 9.80
CA ASN A 48 6.37 18.13 9.01
C ASN A 48 6.12 17.99 7.49
N LYS A 49 7.10 18.42 6.69
CA LYS A 49 7.07 18.39 5.21
C LYS A 49 7.78 17.17 4.60
N ASN A 50 7.93 16.10 5.37
CA ASN A 50 8.66 14.92 4.91
C ASN A 50 7.92 14.26 3.73
N PRO A 51 8.64 13.55 2.84
CA PRO A 51 8.04 12.78 1.75
C PRO A 51 6.96 11.83 2.25
N LEU A 52 5.92 11.63 1.45
CA LEU A 52 4.81 10.74 1.78
C LEU A 52 4.87 9.47 0.94
N HIS A 53 5.00 8.33 1.61
CA HIS A 53 4.91 7.01 1.01
C HIS A 53 3.60 6.31 1.40
N LEU A 54 3.09 5.49 0.50
CA LEU A 54 1.83 4.77 0.65
C LEU A 54 2.05 3.26 0.54
N GLU A 55 1.48 2.47 1.44
CA GLU A 55 1.31 1.02 1.24
C GLU A 55 -0.17 0.71 1.05
N VAL A 56 -0.50 -0.02 -0.03
CA VAL A 56 -1.88 -0.46 -0.31
C VAL A 56 -2.00 -1.96 -0.07
N GLY A 57 -2.88 -2.34 0.85
CA GLY A 57 -3.02 -3.72 1.33
C GLY A 57 -1.99 -4.07 2.39
N SER A 58 -1.81 -3.21 3.39
CA SER A 58 -0.77 -3.36 4.43
C SER A 58 -0.93 -4.60 5.31
N GLY A 59 -2.09 -5.26 5.30
CA GLY A 59 -2.37 -6.41 6.15
C GLY A 59 -2.17 -6.08 7.63
N LYS A 60 -1.22 -6.73 8.29
CA LYS A 60 -0.89 -6.51 9.71
C LYS A 60 0.07 -5.33 9.94
N GLY A 61 0.58 -4.70 8.88
CA GLY A 61 1.48 -3.54 8.98
C GLY A 61 2.94 -3.86 9.35
N SER A 62 3.36 -5.11 9.42
CA SER A 62 4.75 -5.45 9.78
C SER A 62 5.78 -4.82 8.84
N PHE A 63 5.47 -4.74 7.54
CA PHE A 63 6.32 -4.09 6.54
C PHE A 63 6.45 -2.59 6.80
N ILE A 64 5.32 -1.88 6.85
CA ILE A 64 5.32 -0.42 6.97
C ILE A 64 5.92 0.06 8.29
N LEU A 65 5.69 -0.66 9.40
CA LEU A 65 6.24 -0.29 10.70
C LEU A 65 7.76 -0.46 10.72
N GLU A 66 8.29 -1.52 10.11
CA GLU A 66 9.73 -1.71 10.01
C GLU A 66 10.37 -0.70 9.05
N LEU A 67 9.71 -0.39 7.94
CA LEU A 67 10.16 0.63 6.99
C LEU A 67 10.22 2.01 7.65
N ALA A 68 9.16 2.38 8.37
CA ALA A 68 9.09 3.64 9.09
C ALA A 68 10.13 3.76 10.21
N ARG A 69 10.39 2.68 10.94
CA ARG A 69 11.43 2.64 11.98
C ARG A 69 12.82 2.92 11.41
N ARG A 70 13.12 2.38 10.22
CA ARG A 70 14.41 2.60 9.54
C ARG A 70 14.53 3.98 8.91
N ASN A 71 13.41 4.64 8.62
CA ASN A 71 13.34 5.85 7.81
C ASN A 71 12.47 6.90 8.54
N PRO A 72 12.95 7.47 9.66
CA PRO A 72 12.18 8.42 10.47
C PRO A 72 11.82 9.71 9.72
N ASP A 73 12.59 10.07 8.68
CA ASP A 73 12.43 11.27 7.88
C ASP A 73 11.45 11.08 6.70
N ILE A 74 10.66 10.01 6.69
CA ILE A 74 9.64 9.72 5.68
C ILE A 74 8.32 9.44 6.39
N ASN A 75 7.23 10.00 5.90
CA ASN A 75 5.88 9.75 6.40
C ASN A 75 5.23 8.60 5.63
N TYR A 76 4.44 7.78 6.32
CA TYR A 76 3.81 6.59 5.75
C TYR A 76 2.32 6.53 6.05
N ILE A 77 1.54 6.25 5.02
CA ILE A 77 0.13 5.84 5.15
C ILE A 77 0.00 4.38 4.75
N ALA A 78 -0.66 3.59 5.58
CA ALA A 78 -0.93 2.18 5.34
C ALA A 78 -2.43 1.96 5.17
N VAL A 79 -2.86 1.68 3.95
CA VAL A 79 -4.28 1.44 3.61
C VAL A 79 -4.57 -0.05 3.64
N GLU A 80 -5.60 -0.44 4.36
CA GLU A 80 -6.10 -1.82 4.37
C GLU A 80 -7.63 -1.82 4.42
N LYS A 81 -8.25 -2.69 3.61
CA LYS A 81 -9.71 -2.79 3.50
C LYS A 81 -10.34 -3.67 4.57
N THR A 82 -9.53 -4.49 5.24
CA THR A 82 -9.98 -5.51 6.18
C THR A 82 -9.71 -5.07 7.62
N PRO A 83 -10.73 -4.59 8.36
CA PRO A 83 -10.52 -4.04 9.70
C PRO A 83 -9.89 -5.06 10.67
N ASN A 84 -10.26 -6.33 10.48
CA ASN A 84 -9.79 -7.46 11.25
C ASN A 84 -8.25 -7.63 11.26
N VAL A 85 -7.59 -7.29 10.15
CA VAL A 85 -6.13 -7.40 10.02
C VAL A 85 -5.48 -6.09 10.41
N LEU A 86 -6.03 -4.98 9.90
CA LEU A 86 -5.57 -3.61 10.16
C LEU A 86 -5.43 -3.32 11.65
N VAL A 87 -6.41 -3.73 12.47
CA VAL A 87 -6.39 -3.45 13.93
C VAL A 87 -5.12 -3.97 14.61
N THR A 88 -4.55 -5.08 14.11
CA THR A 88 -3.29 -5.64 14.65
C THR A 88 -2.12 -4.68 14.44
N GLY A 89 -2.05 -4.06 13.26
CA GLY A 89 -1.00 -3.11 12.93
C GLY A 89 -1.18 -1.80 13.70
N ALA A 90 -2.42 -1.33 13.83
CA ALA A 90 -2.74 -0.13 14.59
C ALA A 90 -2.42 -0.27 16.08
N GLU A 91 -2.74 -1.42 16.70
CA GLU A 91 -2.34 -1.72 18.09
C GLU A 91 -0.81 -1.78 18.24
N SER A 92 -0.12 -2.43 17.30
CA SER A 92 1.34 -2.50 17.31
C SER A 92 1.98 -1.12 17.19
N LEU A 93 1.35 -0.20 16.47
CA LEU A 93 1.79 1.19 16.35
C LEU A 93 1.55 1.98 17.65
N MET A 94 0.39 1.81 18.28
CA MET A 94 0.06 2.42 19.59
C MET A 94 1.05 2.02 20.68
N GLU A 95 1.59 0.80 20.62
CA GLU A 95 2.60 0.28 21.56
C GLU A 95 4.05 0.63 21.17
N SER A 96 4.27 1.39 20.10
CA SER A 96 5.60 1.72 19.57
C SER A 96 5.93 3.21 19.63
N ASP A 97 7.21 3.55 19.52
CA ASP A 97 7.67 4.95 19.42
C ASP A 97 7.61 5.53 17.98
N ILE A 98 7.00 4.81 17.04
CA ILE A 98 6.91 5.22 15.63
C ILE A 98 5.88 6.34 15.50
N LYS A 99 6.31 7.51 15.02
CA LYS A 99 5.44 8.71 14.89
C LYS A 99 5.03 9.02 13.45
N ASN A 100 5.76 8.46 12.50
CA ASN A 100 5.68 8.72 11.05
C ASN A 100 4.82 7.71 10.28
N VAL A 101 3.91 6.98 10.96
CA VAL A 101 2.94 6.06 10.33
C VAL A 101 1.52 6.44 10.73
N ARG A 102 0.56 6.33 9.81
CA ARG A 102 -0.87 6.22 10.13
C ARG A 102 -1.51 5.08 9.33
N PHE A 103 -2.48 4.41 9.95
CA PHE A 103 -3.29 3.41 9.28
C PHE A 103 -4.58 4.01 8.76
N CYS A 104 -5.06 3.55 7.62
CA CYS A 104 -6.30 3.99 7.02
C CYS A 104 -7.16 2.79 6.66
N LEU A 105 -8.36 2.70 7.26
CA LEU A 105 -9.35 1.70 6.86
C LEU A 105 -10.04 2.20 5.60
N GLY A 106 -9.71 1.62 4.45
CA GLY A 106 -10.17 2.10 3.15
C GLY A 106 -9.87 1.15 2.01
N GLN A 107 -10.43 1.44 0.85
CA GLN A 107 -10.21 0.67 -0.38
C GLN A 107 -9.38 1.48 -1.37
N ALA A 108 -8.59 0.78 -2.20
CA ALA A 108 -7.69 1.40 -3.17
C ALA A 108 -8.45 2.22 -4.22
N GLU A 109 -9.71 1.86 -4.46
CA GLU A 109 -10.64 2.55 -5.37
C GLU A 109 -10.91 4.01 -5.02
N TYR A 110 -10.77 4.38 -3.75
CA TYR A 110 -11.12 5.73 -3.28
C TYR A 110 -9.87 6.57 -2.97
N LEU A 111 -8.66 6.12 -3.31
CA LEU A 111 -7.43 6.84 -2.93
C LEU A 111 -7.39 8.27 -3.47
N GLU A 112 -8.01 8.51 -4.63
CA GLU A 112 -8.19 9.85 -5.22
C GLU A 112 -9.06 10.77 -4.34
N HIS A 113 -9.91 10.22 -3.47
CA HIS A 113 -10.69 10.99 -2.49
C HIS A 113 -9.92 11.24 -1.18
N LEU A 114 -8.80 10.55 -0.98
CA LEU A 114 -7.96 10.71 0.22
C LEU A 114 -6.79 11.65 -0.06
N PHE A 115 -6.16 11.55 -1.23
CA PHE A 115 -4.96 12.31 -1.55
C PHE A 115 -5.22 13.36 -2.61
N ARG A 116 -4.67 14.56 -2.40
CA ARG A 116 -4.59 15.55 -3.47
C ARG A 116 -3.67 15.03 -4.59
N PRO A 117 -3.87 15.49 -5.83
CA PRO A 117 -2.99 15.13 -6.93
C PRO A 117 -1.52 15.37 -6.58
N HIS A 118 -0.64 14.45 -7.00
CA HIS A 118 0.82 14.55 -6.84
C HIS A 118 1.32 14.72 -5.40
N THR A 119 0.62 14.14 -4.43
CA THR A 119 1.03 14.16 -3.00
C THR A 119 1.97 13.00 -2.65
N VAL A 120 1.78 11.84 -3.25
CA VAL A 120 2.49 10.60 -2.90
C VAL A 120 3.79 10.47 -3.70
N GLU A 121 4.90 10.15 -3.03
CA GLU A 121 6.24 10.03 -3.65
C GLU A 121 6.70 8.59 -3.84
N ARG A 122 6.03 7.62 -3.21
CA ARG A 122 6.26 6.19 -3.46
C ARG A 122 5.06 5.37 -3.03
N LEU A 123 4.77 4.32 -3.78
CA LEU A 123 3.71 3.36 -3.46
C LEU A 123 4.28 1.95 -3.34
N TYR A 124 3.87 1.21 -2.31
CA TYR A 124 4.27 -0.17 -2.08
C TYR A 124 3.09 -1.13 -2.29
N LEU A 125 3.31 -2.17 -3.10
CA LEU A 125 2.40 -3.28 -3.34
C LEU A 125 3.10 -4.59 -2.96
N ASN A 126 2.93 -5.01 -1.71
CA ASN A 126 3.55 -6.24 -1.20
C ASN A 126 2.51 -7.36 -1.15
N PHE A 127 2.77 -8.46 -1.87
CA PHE A 127 1.97 -9.69 -1.83
C PHE A 127 0.47 -9.46 -2.04
N SER A 128 0.14 -8.55 -2.97
CA SER A 128 -1.25 -8.21 -3.30
C SER A 128 -2.05 -9.44 -3.75
N CYS A 129 -3.36 -9.44 -3.48
CA CYS A 129 -4.23 -10.57 -3.85
C CYS A 129 -4.20 -10.82 -5.38
N PRO A 130 -3.84 -12.04 -5.84
CA PRO A 130 -3.58 -12.28 -7.25
C PRO A 130 -4.82 -12.43 -8.12
N PHE A 131 -6.00 -12.70 -7.53
CA PHE A 131 -7.26 -12.97 -8.23
C PHE A 131 -7.08 -13.90 -9.46
N PRO A 132 -6.91 -15.21 -9.25
CA PRO A 132 -6.45 -16.13 -10.29
C PRO A 132 -7.43 -16.33 -11.46
N LYS A 133 -8.72 -16.01 -11.29
CA LYS A 133 -9.70 -16.06 -12.37
C LYS A 133 -9.73 -14.73 -13.10
N GLU A 134 -9.73 -14.78 -14.43
CA GLU A 134 -9.66 -13.58 -15.26
C GLU A 134 -10.89 -12.68 -15.14
N THR A 135 -12.05 -13.25 -14.81
CA THR A 135 -13.26 -12.49 -14.48
C THR A 135 -13.07 -11.54 -13.29
N TYR A 136 -12.04 -11.75 -12.46
CA TYR A 136 -11.69 -10.89 -11.33
C TYR A 136 -10.44 -10.04 -11.57
N ALA A 137 -9.88 -10.01 -12.80
CA ALA A 137 -8.67 -9.26 -13.12
C ALA A 137 -8.78 -7.77 -12.76
N ARG A 138 -9.97 -7.17 -12.90
CA ARG A 138 -10.26 -5.77 -12.50
C ARG A 138 -10.00 -5.44 -11.03
N HIS A 139 -9.91 -6.47 -10.17
CA HIS A 139 -9.65 -6.32 -8.74
C HIS A 139 -8.15 -6.45 -8.38
N ARG A 140 -7.29 -6.82 -9.33
CA ARG A 140 -5.84 -6.83 -9.16
C ARG A 140 -5.36 -5.39 -9.04
N LEU A 141 -4.55 -5.07 -8.02
CA LEU A 141 -4.13 -3.69 -7.72
C LEU A 141 -3.21 -3.06 -8.79
N THR A 142 -2.75 -3.85 -9.76
CA THR A 142 -1.97 -3.42 -10.93
C THR A 142 -2.80 -3.36 -12.21
N HIS A 143 -4.12 -3.59 -12.15
CA HIS A 143 -5.01 -3.38 -13.29
C HIS A 143 -5.10 -1.89 -13.65
N THR A 144 -5.34 -1.57 -14.94
CA THR A 144 -5.40 -0.19 -15.48
C THR A 144 -6.20 0.76 -14.59
N ARG A 145 -7.37 0.33 -14.11
CA ARG A 145 -8.22 1.15 -13.23
C ARG A 145 -7.46 1.72 -12.01
N PHE A 146 -6.65 0.91 -11.35
CA PHE A 146 -5.88 1.37 -10.19
C PHE A 146 -4.64 2.17 -10.61
N LEU A 147 -4.01 1.80 -11.73
CA LEU A 147 -2.86 2.55 -12.24
C LEU A 147 -3.23 3.99 -12.62
N GLU A 148 -4.43 4.23 -13.12
CA GLU A 148 -4.93 5.60 -13.38
C GLU A 148 -5.13 6.39 -12.08
N ILE A 149 -5.65 5.76 -11.01
CA ILE A 149 -5.73 6.39 -9.68
C ILE A 149 -4.32 6.75 -9.18
N TYR A 150 -3.35 5.84 -9.35
CA TYR A 150 -1.97 6.07 -8.91
C TYR A 150 -1.32 7.23 -9.67
N LYS A 151 -1.53 7.35 -10.99
CA LYS A 151 -1.03 8.50 -11.78
C LYS A 151 -1.55 9.83 -11.27
N GLN A 152 -2.79 9.89 -10.77
CA GLN A 152 -3.35 11.12 -10.24
C GLN A 152 -2.71 11.49 -8.89
N ILE A 153 -2.65 10.55 -7.95
CA ILE A 153 -2.21 10.85 -6.58
C ILE A 153 -0.69 10.91 -6.41
N MET A 154 0.06 10.23 -7.28
CA MET A 154 1.53 10.15 -7.21
C MET A 154 2.20 11.26 -8.02
N LYS A 155 3.39 11.69 -7.60
CA LYS A 155 4.20 12.64 -8.37
C LYS A 155 4.70 11.99 -9.67
N PRO A 156 4.74 12.68 -10.81
CA PRO A 156 5.41 12.16 -12.00
C PRO A 156 6.88 11.80 -11.70
N GLY A 157 7.37 10.71 -12.27
CA GLY A 157 8.72 10.18 -12.01
C GLY A 157 8.88 9.43 -10.67
N SER A 158 7.85 9.39 -9.82
CA SER A 158 7.85 8.56 -8.60
C SER A 158 7.66 7.07 -8.91
N GLU A 159 7.77 6.22 -7.90
CA GLU A 159 7.88 4.77 -8.11
C GLU A 159 6.82 3.97 -7.36
N ILE A 160 6.30 2.95 -8.04
CA ILE A 160 5.54 1.84 -7.45
C ILE A 160 6.50 0.66 -7.26
N HIS A 161 6.72 0.26 -6.02
CA HIS A 161 7.53 -0.89 -5.65
C HIS A 161 6.61 -2.08 -5.44
N GLN A 162 6.67 -3.05 -6.35
CA GLN A 162 5.87 -4.26 -6.26
C GLN A 162 6.73 -5.44 -5.86
N LYS A 163 6.23 -6.26 -4.92
CA LYS A 163 6.75 -7.59 -4.61
C LYS A 163 5.63 -8.63 -4.61
N THR A 164 5.88 -9.79 -5.18
CA THR A 164 4.94 -10.91 -5.14
C THR A 164 5.66 -12.25 -5.29
N ASP A 165 5.10 -13.29 -4.68
CA ASP A 165 5.43 -14.71 -4.88
C ASP A 165 4.69 -15.33 -6.08
N ASN A 166 3.71 -14.62 -6.64
CA ASN A 166 2.82 -15.15 -7.67
C ASN A 166 3.28 -14.73 -9.07
N GLN A 167 3.85 -15.69 -9.81
CA GLN A 167 4.34 -15.45 -11.17
C GLN A 167 3.28 -14.87 -12.12
N ARG A 168 2.05 -15.39 -12.08
CA ARG A 168 0.96 -14.92 -12.97
C ARG A 168 0.54 -13.48 -12.66
N LEU A 169 0.49 -13.11 -11.38
CA LEU A 169 0.25 -11.73 -10.98
C LEU A 169 1.40 -10.83 -11.45
N PHE A 170 2.64 -11.31 -11.36
CA PHE A 170 3.81 -10.55 -11.81
C PHE A 170 3.79 -10.30 -13.32
N GLU A 171 3.54 -11.34 -14.12
CA GLU A 171 3.37 -11.25 -15.58
C GLU A 171 2.24 -10.26 -15.95
N PHE A 172 1.07 -10.40 -15.31
CA PHE A 172 -0.05 -9.49 -15.49
C PHE A 172 0.31 -8.04 -15.16
N SER A 173 1.10 -7.84 -14.11
CA SER A 173 1.50 -6.51 -13.65
C SER A 173 2.46 -5.86 -14.64
N ILE A 174 3.45 -6.60 -15.15
CA ILE A 174 4.36 -6.12 -16.21
C ILE A 174 3.57 -5.67 -17.45
N GLU A 175 2.61 -6.49 -17.91
CA GLU A 175 1.77 -6.16 -19.06
C GLU A 175 0.98 -4.87 -18.82
N HIS A 176 0.36 -4.73 -17.65
CA HIS A 176 -0.44 -3.55 -17.33
C HIS A 176 0.41 -2.31 -17.10
N PHE A 177 1.55 -2.40 -16.42
CA PHE A 177 2.46 -1.26 -16.30
C PHE A 177 2.90 -0.76 -17.67
N SER A 178 3.35 -1.67 -18.55
CA SER A 178 3.75 -1.34 -19.92
C SER A 178 2.61 -0.70 -20.71
N LYS A 179 1.41 -1.31 -20.69
CA LYS A 179 0.22 -0.80 -21.39
C LYS A 179 -0.20 0.60 -20.95
N ASN A 180 0.03 0.95 -19.69
CA ASN A 180 -0.34 2.25 -19.14
C ASN A 180 0.83 3.25 -19.11
N GLY A 181 1.95 2.94 -19.78
CA GLY A 181 3.06 3.87 -19.98
C GLY A 181 4.06 3.96 -18.82
N PHE A 182 4.03 3.05 -17.86
CA PHE A 182 5.01 3.02 -16.79
C PHE A 182 6.32 2.41 -17.28
N ALA A 183 7.43 3.12 -17.08
CA ALA A 183 8.75 2.55 -17.29
C ALA A 183 9.10 1.59 -16.14
N MET A 184 9.72 0.45 -16.44
CA MET A 184 10.11 -0.52 -15.40
C MET A 184 11.62 -0.54 -15.21
N LYS A 185 12.04 -0.57 -13.94
CA LYS A 185 13.44 -0.75 -13.53
C LYS A 185 13.55 -1.74 -12.38
N ASN A 186 14.78 -2.18 -12.10
CA ASN A 186 15.10 -3.10 -11.00
C ASN A 186 14.19 -4.35 -10.99
N VAL A 187 13.90 -4.89 -12.18
CA VAL A 187 13.10 -6.11 -12.35
C VAL A 187 13.94 -7.31 -11.90
N SER A 188 13.45 -8.04 -10.91
CA SER A 188 14.07 -9.25 -10.38
C SER A 188 13.07 -10.40 -10.40
N LEU A 189 13.49 -11.53 -10.97
CA LEU A 189 12.72 -12.77 -10.97
C LEU A 189 13.04 -13.67 -9.77
N ASP A 190 14.05 -13.29 -8.99
CA ASP A 190 14.45 -13.97 -7.76
C ASP A 190 15.13 -12.97 -6.83
N LEU A 191 14.32 -12.25 -6.04
CA LEU A 191 14.77 -11.14 -5.21
C LEU A 191 15.88 -11.57 -4.23
N HIS A 192 15.73 -12.73 -3.60
CA HIS A 192 16.67 -13.18 -2.56
C HIS A 192 18.05 -13.56 -3.11
N ASN A 193 18.13 -13.96 -4.38
CA ASN A 193 19.38 -14.30 -5.05
C ASN A 193 19.91 -13.17 -5.97
N SER A 194 19.22 -12.03 -6.04
CA SER A 194 19.57 -10.93 -6.96
C SER A 194 20.64 -9.96 -6.45
N GLY A 195 21.09 -10.09 -5.20
CA GLY A 195 22.03 -9.14 -4.59
C GLY A 195 21.41 -7.80 -4.20
N PHE A 196 20.08 -7.69 -4.19
CA PHE A 196 19.38 -6.47 -3.81
C PHE A 196 19.55 -6.14 -2.33
N GLU A 197 20.11 -4.97 -2.03
CA GLU A 197 20.27 -4.46 -0.66
C GLU A 197 19.03 -3.68 -0.18
N GLY A 198 18.79 -3.65 1.13
CA GLY A 198 17.68 -2.88 1.72
C GLY A 198 16.32 -3.58 1.68
N ASN A 199 16.26 -4.88 1.37
CA ASN A 199 15.02 -5.64 1.42
C ASN A 199 14.46 -5.72 2.85
N ILE A 200 13.27 -5.15 3.07
CA ILE A 200 12.48 -5.40 4.29
C ILE A 200 11.59 -6.61 4.03
N MET A 201 11.94 -7.71 4.68
CA MET A 201 11.19 -8.96 4.60
C MET A 201 9.93 -8.91 5.44
N THR A 202 8.80 -9.24 4.83
CA THR A 202 7.53 -9.41 5.56
C THR A 202 7.47 -10.77 6.27
N GLU A 203 6.55 -10.94 7.25
CA GLU A 203 6.30 -12.26 7.86
C GLU A 203 5.91 -13.31 6.81
N TYR A 204 5.19 -12.87 5.78
CA TYR A 204 4.76 -13.71 4.67
C TYR A 204 5.96 -14.14 3.82
N GLU A 205 6.80 -13.19 3.44
CA GLU A 205 8.01 -13.43 2.63
C GLU A 205 8.93 -14.47 3.26
N LYS A 206 9.22 -14.37 4.56
CA LYS A 206 10.09 -15.33 5.28
C LYS A 206 9.64 -16.78 5.09
N ARG A 207 8.32 -17.04 5.15
CA ARG A 207 7.76 -18.39 4.98
C ARG A 207 7.94 -18.92 3.56
N PHE A 208 7.88 -18.05 2.56
CA PHE A 208 8.02 -18.44 1.15
C PHE A 208 9.47 -18.66 0.75
N THR A 209 10.38 -17.84 1.29
CA THR A 209 11.83 -18.03 1.13
C THR A 209 12.27 -19.37 1.71
N GLU A 210 11.75 -19.76 2.89
CA GLU A 210 12.02 -21.08 3.51
C GLU A 210 11.53 -22.26 2.66
N LEU A 211 10.51 -22.05 1.82
CA LEU A 211 9.97 -23.05 0.90
C LEU A 211 10.70 -23.07 -0.46
N GLY A 212 11.74 -22.26 -0.64
CA GLY A 212 12.52 -22.17 -1.88
C GLY A 212 11.77 -21.56 -3.06
N GLN A 213 10.69 -20.82 -2.82
CA GLN A 213 9.93 -20.16 -3.87
C GLN A 213 10.53 -18.78 -4.19
N PRO A 214 10.75 -18.44 -5.47
CA PRO A 214 11.31 -17.14 -5.84
C PRO A 214 10.31 -16.02 -5.53
N ILE A 215 10.84 -14.88 -5.11
CA ILE A 215 10.07 -13.65 -4.95
C ILE A 215 10.37 -12.74 -6.13
N TYR A 216 9.33 -12.35 -6.85
CA TYR A 216 9.39 -11.42 -7.97
C TYR A 216 9.28 -9.99 -7.46
N ARG A 217 10.10 -9.09 -8.01
CA ARG A 217 10.11 -7.66 -7.67
C ARG A 217 10.26 -6.81 -8.92
N LEU A 218 9.61 -5.65 -8.94
CA LEU A 218 9.89 -4.59 -9.90
C LEU A 218 9.68 -3.21 -9.28
N GLU A 219 10.23 -2.20 -9.94
CA GLU A 219 9.93 -0.80 -9.70
C GLU A 219 9.33 -0.21 -10.97
N ALA A 220 8.07 0.23 -10.92
CA ALA A 220 7.40 0.89 -12.02
C ALA A 220 7.39 2.40 -11.78
N VAL A 221 7.88 3.18 -12.74
CA VAL A 221 8.01 4.63 -12.68
C VAL A 221 6.75 5.28 -13.28
N VAL A 222 6.13 6.18 -12.53
CA VAL A 222 4.97 6.95 -12.97
C VAL A 222 5.39 7.84 -14.16
N PRO A 223 4.67 7.81 -15.29
CA PRO A 223 5.00 8.63 -16.45
C PRO A 223 4.92 10.14 -16.15
N GLU A 224 5.58 10.93 -17.00
CA GLU A 224 5.47 12.41 -17.00
C GLU A 224 4.07 12.91 -17.39
#